data_AF-A0A645GTS6-F1
#
_entry.id   AF-A0A645GTS6-F1
#
_cell.length_a   1.000
_cell.length_b   1.000
_cell.length_c   1.000
_cell.angle_alpha   90.00
_cell.angle_beta   90.00
_cell.angle_gamma   90.00
#
_symmetry.space_group_name_H-M   'P 1'
#
loop_
_entity.id
_entity.type
_entity.pdbx_description
1 polymer ?
#
loop_
_entity_poly.entity_id
_entity_poly.type
_entity_poly.pdbx_seq_one_letter_code
_entity_poly.pdbx_strand_id
1 'polypeptide(L)'
;MEYTGLADPKAADECGPGLKAVCKALGIPPVLSYGACVDIGKMTQTAKEIADTLDVDTNMLPIVIGAPEYLEQKAVADACTAIALGWLVHVAPVPSVTGSDVIVKTLTETTETLGLGKLTVEVSADKTVQLYVDHIEKKRKELGI
;
A
#
# COMPACT_ATOMS: atom_id res chain seq x y z
N MET A 1 -1.28 10.25 -11.82
CA MET A 1 -0.30 9.24 -12.28
C MET A 1 -0.24 9.17 -13.81
N GLU A 2 -1.33 8.82 -14.49
CA GLU A 2 -1.34 8.76 -15.96
C GLU A 2 -1.13 10.14 -16.62
N TYR A 3 -1.90 11.13 -16.18
CA TYR A 3 -1.77 12.52 -16.67
C TYR A 3 -0.49 13.24 -16.24
N THR A 4 0.26 12.67 -15.30
CA THR A 4 1.54 13.22 -14.84
C THR A 4 2.74 12.57 -15.52
N GLY A 5 2.52 11.65 -16.48
CA GLY A 5 3.58 10.97 -17.22
C GLY A 5 4.23 9.78 -16.50
N LEU A 6 3.86 9.51 -15.25
CA LEU A 6 4.51 8.47 -14.43
C LEU A 6 4.20 7.03 -14.88
N ALA A 7 3.16 6.88 -15.71
CA ALA A 7 2.80 5.62 -16.37
C ALA A 7 3.44 5.46 -17.77
N ASP A 8 4.30 6.38 -18.21
CA ASP A 8 5.12 6.22 -19.42
C ASP A 8 6.42 5.48 -19.09
N PRO A 9 6.87 4.50 -19.89
CA PRO A 9 8.16 3.82 -19.67
C PRO A 9 9.37 4.76 -19.49
N LYS A 10 9.33 5.96 -20.07
CA LYS A 10 10.38 6.98 -19.89
C LYS A 10 10.48 7.50 -18.45
N ALA A 11 9.40 7.44 -17.67
CA ALA A 11 9.42 7.84 -16.25
C ALA A 11 10.33 6.95 -15.40
N ALA A 12 10.81 5.81 -15.92
CA ALA A 12 11.88 5.05 -15.31
C ALA A 12 13.14 5.90 -15.07
N ASP A 13 13.36 6.97 -15.84
CA ASP A 13 14.50 7.87 -15.63
C ASP A 13 14.40 8.72 -14.35
N GLU A 14 13.21 8.89 -13.80
CA GLU A 14 12.93 9.62 -12.54
C GLU A 14 13.12 8.73 -11.30
N CYS A 15 13.29 7.42 -11.49
CA CYS A 15 13.42 6.45 -10.41
C CYS A 15 14.85 6.34 -9.87
N GLY A 16 14.95 5.88 -8.62
CA GLY A 16 16.22 5.42 -8.05
C GLY A 16 16.83 4.26 -8.85
N PRO A 17 18.14 3.97 -8.67
CA PRO A 17 18.91 3.09 -9.55
C PRO A 17 18.33 1.67 -9.68
N GLY A 18 17.80 1.11 -8.58
CA GLY A 18 17.21 -0.24 -8.58
C GLY A 18 15.95 -0.33 -9.44
N LEU A 19 14.93 0.47 -9.13
CA LEU A 19 13.67 0.48 -9.88
C LEU A 19 13.88 0.89 -11.34
N LYS A 20 14.75 1.87 -11.60
CA LYS A 20 15.14 2.29 -12.95
C LYS A 20 15.69 1.14 -13.79
N ALA A 21 16.59 0.34 -13.22
CA ALA A 21 17.17 -0.81 -13.92
C ALA A 21 16.11 -1.87 -14.26
N VAL A 22 15.22 -2.19 -13.33
CA VAL A 22 14.13 -3.16 -13.53
C VAL A 22 13.15 -2.67 -14.61
N CYS A 23 12.67 -1.43 -14.50
CA CYS A 23 11.73 -0.85 -15.47
C CYS A 23 12.32 -0.82 -16.89
N LYS A 24 13.59 -0.42 -17.05
CA LYS A 24 14.25 -0.40 -18.36
C LYS A 24 14.47 -1.79 -18.94
N ALA A 25 14.84 -2.76 -18.11
CA ALA A 25 15.04 -4.14 -18.56
C ALA A 25 13.74 -4.78 -19.07
N LEU A 26 12.61 -4.47 -18.43
CA LEU A 26 11.29 -5.03 -18.78
C LEU A 26 10.53 -4.16 -19.80
N GLY A 27 10.96 -2.93 -20.07
CA GLY A 27 10.27 -2.00 -20.95
C GLY A 27 8.94 -1.49 -20.40
N ILE A 28 8.80 -1.43 -19.06
CA ILE A 28 7.57 -1.04 -18.35
C ILE A 28 7.75 0.28 -17.60
N PRO A 29 6.67 1.04 -17.33
CA PRO A 29 6.73 2.21 -16.47
C PRO A 29 6.93 1.84 -15.00
N PRO A 30 7.42 2.78 -14.17
CA PRO A 30 7.53 2.59 -12.73
C PRO A 30 6.19 2.62 -12.00
N VAL A 31 5.17 3.27 -12.56
CA VAL A 31 3.81 3.25 -12.04
C VAL A 31 2.93 2.40 -12.94
N LEU A 32 2.50 1.25 -12.42
CA LEU A 32 1.65 0.30 -13.13
C LEU A 32 0.18 0.52 -12.75
N SER A 33 -0.68 0.76 -13.75
CA SER A 33 -2.12 0.87 -13.53
C SER A 33 -2.75 -0.52 -13.38
N TYR A 34 -3.46 -0.74 -12.28
CA TYR A 34 -4.27 -1.93 -12.06
C TYR A 34 -5.69 -1.79 -12.64
N GLY A 35 -6.11 -0.56 -13.00
CA GLY A 35 -7.41 -0.24 -13.55
C GLY A 35 -8.28 0.57 -12.58
N ALA A 36 -9.57 0.25 -12.51
CA ALA A 36 -10.57 0.95 -11.69
C ALA A 36 -10.58 0.45 -10.23
N CYS A 37 -11.32 1.08 -9.32
CA CYS A 37 -11.37 0.67 -7.91
C CYS A 37 -11.77 -0.80 -7.71
N VAL A 38 -12.65 -1.33 -8.55
CA VAL A 38 -13.04 -2.75 -8.51
C VAL A 38 -11.89 -3.72 -8.83
N ASP A 39 -10.80 -3.21 -9.40
CA ASP A 39 -9.59 -3.97 -9.70
C ASP A 39 -8.66 -4.14 -8.49
N ILE A 40 -9.08 -3.72 -7.29
CA ILE A 40 -8.38 -4.07 -6.04
C ILE A 40 -8.17 -5.59 -5.93
N GLY A 41 -9.10 -6.40 -6.44
CA GLY A 41 -8.98 -7.86 -6.50
C GLY A 41 -7.77 -8.35 -7.33
N LYS A 42 -7.33 -7.59 -8.33
CA LYS A 42 -6.08 -7.89 -9.06
C LYS A 42 -4.86 -7.63 -8.19
N MET A 43 -4.87 -6.56 -7.37
CA MET A 43 -3.77 -6.29 -6.42
C MET A 43 -3.67 -7.39 -5.36
N THR A 44 -4.81 -7.87 -4.86
CA THR A 44 -4.83 -8.99 -3.89
C THR A 44 -4.35 -10.28 -4.51
N GLN A 45 -4.70 -10.55 -5.77
CA GLN A 45 -4.15 -11.69 -6.52
C GLN A 45 -2.64 -11.56 -6.68
N THR A 46 -2.11 -10.42 -7.14
CA THR A 46 -0.65 -10.22 -7.29
C THR A 46 0.08 -10.44 -5.97
N ALA A 47 -0.42 -9.87 -4.87
CA ALA A 47 0.18 -10.05 -3.56
C ALA A 47 0.18 -11.53 -3.14
N LYS A 48 -0.92 -12.25 -3.40
CA LYS A 48 -0.99 -13.68 -3.12
C LYS A 48 0.04 -14.49 -3.92
N GLU A 49 0.16 -14.25 -5.22
CA GLU A 49 1.14 -14.97 -6.07
C GLU A 49 2.59 -14.73 -5.59
N ILE A 50 2.90 -13.50 -5.14
CA ILE A 50 4.22 -13.18 -4.56
C ILE A 50 4.41 -13.92 -3.23
N ALA A 51 3.41 -13.90 -2.35
CA ALA A 51 3.45 -14.55 -1.05
C ALA A 51 3.64 -16.08 -1.20
N ASP A 52 2.86 -16.71 -2.09
CA ASP A 52 2.94 -18.13 -2.39
C ASP A 52 4.31 -18.51 -2.98
N THR A 53 4.90 -17.65 -3.83
CA THR A 53 6.27 -17.85 -4.36
C THR A 53 7.34 -17.78 -3.28
N LEU A 54 7.14 -16.96 -2.25
CA LEU A 54 8.06 -16.77 -1.12
C LEU A 54 7.79 -17.74 0.04
N ASP A 55 6.75 -18.58 -0.05
CA ASP A 55 6.25 -19.45 1.02
C ASP A 55 5.97 -18.70 2.34
N VAL A 56 5.33 -17.53 2.22
CA VAL A 56 4.89 -16.69 3.35
C VAL A 56 3.43 -16.29 3.16
N ASP A 57 2.84 -15.70 4.20
CA ASP A 57 1.50 -15.10 4.12
C ASP A 57 1.58 -13.64 3.62
N THR A 58 0.48 -13.09 3.10
CA THR A 58 0.45 -11.74 2.48
C THR A 58 0.78 -10.62 3.45
N ASN A 59 0.59 -10.85 4.76
CA ASN A 59 0.92 -9.90 5.82
C ASN A 59 2.44 -9.72 6.05
N MET A 60 3.27 -10.63 5.52
CA MET A 60 4.73 -10.54 5.58
C MET A 60 5.31 -9.69 4.46
N LEU A 61 4.54 -9.46 3.39
CA LEU A 61 5.02 -8.71 2.24
C LEU A 61 5.25 -7.23 2.56
N PRO A 62 6.28 -6.59 1.98
CA PRO A 62 6.55 -5.17 2.15
C PRO A 62 5.60 -4.32 1.29
N ILE A 63 4.31 -4.34 1.62
CA ILE A 63 3.23 -3.66 0.87
C ILE A 63 2.58 -2.60 1.75
N VAL A 64 2.25 -1.45 1.13
CA VAL A 64 1.45 -0.39 1.73
C VAL A 64 0.35 0.01 0.75
N ILE A 65 -0.86 0.22 1.28
CA ILE A 65 -1.98 0.79 0.52
C ILE A 65 -2.15 2.25 0.91
N GLY A 66 -2.18 3.15 -0.08
CA GLY A 66 -2.33 4.58 0.13
C GLY A 66 -3.59 5.13 -0.53
N ALA A 67 -4.41 5.83 0.24
CA ALA A 67 -5.55 6.60 -0.24
C ALA A 67 -5.44 8.05 0.27
N PRO A 68 -4.53 8.86 -0.31
CA PRO A 68 -4.16 10.17 0.22
C PRO A 68 -5.26 11.24 0.09
N GLU A 69 -6.27 11.00 -0.74
CA GLU A 69 -7.38 11.92 -0.99
C GLU A 69 -8.69 11.13 -1.20
N TYR A 70 -8.99 10.18 -0.31
CA TYR A 70 -10.18 9.33 -0.50
C TYR A 70 -11.48 10.13 -0.29
N LEU A 71 -12.50 9.86 -1.10
CA LEU A 71 -13.76 10.62 -1.12
C LEU A 71 -15.01 9.77 -0.91
N GLU A 72 -14.94 8.48 -1.21
CA GLU A 72 -16.13 7.62 -1.34
C GLU A 72 -16.08 6.38 -0.45
N GLN A 73 -17.26 5.82 -0.15
CA GLN A 73 -17.41 4.62 0.68
C GLN A 73 -16.71 3.39 0.08
N LYS A 74 -16.51 3.36 -1.24
CA LYS A 74 -15.75 2.29 -1.90
C LYS A 74 -14.30 2.21 -1.41
N ALA A 75 -13.62 3.34 -1.25
CA ALA A 75 -12.27 3.37 -0.70
C ALA A 75 -12.19 2.87 0.75
N VAL A 76 -13.28 3.02 1.52
CA VAL A 76 -13.39 2.45 2.87
C VAL A 76 -13.48 0.93 2.82
N ALA A 77 -14.26 0.37 1.88
CA ALA A 77 -14.32 -1.07 1.68
C ALA A 77 -12.96 -1.65 1.25
N ASP A 78 -12.27 -0.98 0.33
CA ASP A 78 -10.93 -1.37 -0.12
C ASP A 78 -9.92 -1.34 1.04
N ALA A 79 -9.99 -0.33 1.91
CA ALA A 79 -9.19 -0.24 3.12
C ALA A 79 -9.47 -1.41 4.09
N CYS A 80 -10.73 -1.79 4.28
CA CYS A 80 -11.09 -2.95 5.09
C CYS A 80 -10.52 -4.26 4.50
N THR A 81 -10.57 -4.44 3.18
CA THR A 81 -9.96 -5.59 2.51
C THR A 81 -8.44 -5.62 2.72
N ALA A 82 -7.75 -4.50 2.55
CA ALA A 82 -6.31 -4.40 2.77
C ALA A 82 -5.91 -4.68 4.23
N ILE A 83 -6.68 -4.17 5.20
CA ILE A 83 -6.48 -4.49 6.63
C ILE A 83 -6.68 -5.99 6.86
N ALA A 84 -7.73 -6.59 6.30
CA ALA A 84 -7.96 -8.03 6.46
C ALA A 84 -6.84 -8.91 5.87
N LEU A 85 -6.12 -8.40 4.86
CA LEU A 85 -4.98 -9.09 4.22
C LEU A 85 -3.62 -8.82 4.90
N GLY A 86 -3.60 -8.07 5.99
CA GLY A 86 -2.38 -7.85 6.76
C GLY A 86 -1.61 -6.58 6.42
N TRP A 87 -2.18 -5.65 5.65
CA TRP A 87 -1.41 -4.52 5.10
C TRP A 87 -1.59 -3.24 5.88
N LEU A 88 -0.53 -2.43 5.89
CA LEU A 88 -0.64 -1.04 6.32
C LEU A 88 -1.49 -0.27 5.30
N VAL A 89 -2.50 0.43 5.81
CA VAL A 89 -3.36 1.30 5.02
C VAL A 89 -3.21 2.73 5.51
N HIS A 90 -2.74 3.62 4.64
CA HIS A 90 -2.70 5.04 4.88
C HIS A 90 -3.87 5.74 4.20
N VAL A 91 -4.54 6.63 4.95
CA VAL A 91 -5.63 7.44 4.43
C VAL A 91 -5.44 8.92 4.75
N ALA A 92 -5.94 9.77 3.86
CA ALA A 92 -6.27 11.16 4.13
C ALA A 92 -7.50 11.56 3.29
N PRO A 93 -8.39 12.43 3.80
CA PRO A 93 -8.38 13.07 5.12
C PRO A 93 -8.71 12.10 6.27
N VAL A 94 -8.85 12.63 7.49
CA VAL A 94 -9.24 11.83 8.67
C VAL A 94 -10.62 11.19 8.43
N PRO A 95 -10.77 9.86 8.60
CA PRO A 95 -12.07 9.21 8.43
C PRO A 95 -13.05 9.56 9.55
N SER A 96 -14.35 9.47 9.24
CA SER A 96 -15.45 9.75 10.16
C SER A 96 -15.67 8.65 11.21
N VAL A 97 -14.60 8.26 11.91
CA VAL A 97 -14.58 7.22 12.96
C VAL A 97 -14.13 7.77 14.33
N THR A 98 -13.70 9.02 14.39
CA THR A 98 -13.12 9.67 15.58
C THR A 98 -14.10 9.90 16.72
N GLY A 99 -15.40 9.65 16.52
CA GLY A 99 -16.41 9.68 17.58
C GLY A 99 -16.37 8.49 18.54
N SER A 100 -15.53 7.48 18.28
CA SER A 100 -15.38 6.30 19.14
C SER A 100 -13.91 5.90 19.31
N ASP A 101 -13.38 6.07 20.52
CA ASP A 101 -12.02 5.65 20.86
C ASP A 101 -11.80 4.15 20.64
N VAL A 102 -12.84 3.34 20.85
CA VAL A 102 -12.79 1.89 20.61
C VAL A 102 -12.55 1.61 19.12
N ILE A 103 -13.26 2.29 18.22
CA ILE A 103 -13.09 2.10 16.77
C ILE A 103 -11.73 2.62 16.32
N VAL A 104 -11.32 3.82 16.77
CA VAL A 104 -10.00 4.37 16.45
C VAL A 104 -8.91 3.38 16.85
N LYS A 105 -8.88 2.97 18.12
CA LYS A 105 -7.90 2.00 18.63
C LYS A 105 -7.95 0.66 17.90
N THR A 106 -9.14 0.20 17.53
CA THR A 106 -9.28 -1.06 16.80
C THR A 106 -8.59 -1.00 15.44
N LEU A 107 -8.87 0.07 14.69
CA LEU A 107 -8.35 0.25 13.34
C LEU A 107 -6.86 0.61 13.31
N THR A 108 -6.36 1.36 14.30
CA THR A 108 -4.97 1.85 14.29
C THR A 108 -3.99 0.95 15.05
N GLU A 109 -4.45 0.09 15.95
CA GLU A 109 -3.58 -0.69 16.83
C GLU A 109 -4.02 -2.16 16.96
N THR A 110 -5.28 -2.42 17.30
CA THR A 110 -5.70 -3.76 17.74
C THR A 110 -5.65 -4.77 16.60
N THR A 111 -6.03 -4.36 15.40
CA THR A 111 -5.95 -5.20 14.19
C THR A 111 -4.53 -5.71 13.92
N GLU A 112 -3.49 -4.87 14.10
CA GLU A 112 -2.08 -5.30 13.97
C GLU A 112 -1.71 -6.38 14.99
N THR A 113 -2.22 -6.30 16.22
CA THR A 113 -1.96 -7.32 17.26
C THR A 113 -2.58 -8.68 16.93
N LEU A 114 -3.55 -8.72 16.02
CA LEU A 114 -4.21 -9.93 15.54
C LEU A 114 -3.54 -10.51 14.28
N GLY A 115 -2.40 -9.96 13.85
CA GLY A 115 -1.72 -10.35 12.63
C GLY A 115 -2.37 -9.79 11.35
N LEU A 116 -3.35 -8.90 11.49
CA LEU A 116 -3.96 -8.15 10.40
C LEU A 116 -3.20 -6.85 10.13
N GLY A 117 -3.67 -6.11 9.14
CA GLY A 117 -3.17 -4.78 8.82
C GLY A 117 -3.65 -3.73 9.81
N LYS A 118 -3.30 -2.48 9.56
CA LYS A 118 -3.79 -1.35 10.36
C LYS A 118 -3.97 -0.10 9.53
N LEU A 119 -4.81 0.79 10.04
CA LEU A 119 -5.02 2.12 9.50
C LEU A 119 -4.02 3.11 10.09
N THR A 120 -3.51 4.01 9.26
CA THR A 120 -2.78 5.21 9.67
C THR A 120 -3.32 6.43 8.94
N VAL A 121 -3.26 7.59 9.59
CA VAL A 121 -3.74 8.85 9.04
C VAL A 121 -2.59 9.85 9.08
N GLU A 122 -2.23 10.36 7.91
CA GLU A 122 -1.20 11.39 7.77
C GLU A 122 -1.56 12.27 6.56
N VAL A 123 -1.45 13.58 6.71
CA VAL A 123 -1.85 14.55 5.67
C VAL A 123 -0.66 15.20 4.97
N SER A 124 0.54 15.08 5.54
CA SER A 124 1.79 15.56 4.93
C SER A 124 2.35 14.48 4.01
N ALA A 125 2.47 14.81 2.71
CA ALA A 125 3.06 13.91 1.72
C ALA A 125 4.46 13.43 2.13
N ASP A 126 5.33 14.32 2.60
CA ASP A 126 6.70 13.97 3.01
C ASP A 126 6.72 12.98 4.17
N LYS A 127 5.84 13.18 5.17
CA LYS A 127 5.72 12.25 6.30
C LYS A 127 5.12 10.91 5.88
N THR A 128 4.13 10.93 4.99
CA THR A 128 3.55 9.72 4.41
C THR A 128 4.62 8.89 3.69
N VAL A 129 5.48 9.51 2.89
CA VAL A 129 6.58 8.82 2.21
C VAL A 129 7.52 8.16 3.22
N GLN A 130 7.91 8.88 4.27
CA GLN A 130 8.78 8.30 5.30
C GLN A 130 8.11 7.12 6.01
N LEU A 131 6.82 7.24 6.34
CA LEU A 131 6.04 6.16 6.94
C LEU A 131 6.02 4.92 6.05
N TYR A 132 5.87 5.08 4.72
CA TYR A 132 5.85 3.97 3.79
C TYR A 132 7.21 3.28 3.74
N VAL A 133 8.29 4.06 3.63
CA VAL A 133 9.67 3.55 3.62
C VAL A 133 9.96 2.78 4.90
N ASP A 134 9.64 3.34 6.06
CA ASP A 134 9.89 2.70 7.35
C ASP A 134 9.14 1.37 7.49
N HIS A 135 7.87 1.32 7.04
CA HIS A 135 7.09 0.08 7.05
C HIS A 135 7.66 -0.97 6.10
N ILE A 136 7.98 -0.58 4.86
CA ILE A 136 8.57 -1.45 3.84
C ILE A 136 9.89 -2.04 4.35
N GLU A 137 10.78 -1.21 4.88
CA GLU A 137 12.08 -1.65 5.42
C GLU A 137 11.94 -2.55 6.65
N LYS A 138 10.94 -2.31 7.52
CA LYS A 138 10.61 -3.22 8.61
C LYS A 138 10.22 -4.61 8.07
N LYS A 139 9.31 -4.66 7.10
CA LYS A 139 8.83 -5.92 6.50
C LYS A 139 9.93 -6.66 5.76
N ARG A 140 10.81 -5.95 5.04
CA ARG A 140 12.00 -6.53 4.41
C ARG A 140 12.92 -7.23 5.42
N LYS A 141 13.21 -6.57 6.55
CA LYS A 141 14.00 -7.17 7.64
C LYS A 141 13.34 -8.41 8.24
N GLU A 142 12.02 -8.40 8.42
CA GLU A 142 11.24 -9.57 8.88
C GLU A 142 11.34 -10.75 7.90
N LEU A 143 11.48 -10.47 6.60
CA LEU A 143 11.71 -11.46 5.54
C LEU A 143 13.19 -11.85 5.36
N GLY A 144 14.13 -11.20 6.06
CA GLY A 144 15.57 -11.44 5.92
C GLY A 144 16.21 -10.80 4.67
N ILE A 145 15.63 -9.72 4.14
CA ILE A 145 16.10 -8.94 2.97
C ILE A 145 16.49 -7.51 3.36
#